data_AF-A0A2S9FF59-F1
#
_entry.id   AF-A0A2S9FF59-F1
#
_cell.length_a   1.000
_cell.length_b   1.000
_cell.length_c   1.000
_cell.angle_alpha   90.00
_cell.angle_beta   90.00
_cell.angle_gamma   90.00
#
_symmetry.space_group_name_H-M   'P 1'
#
loop_
_entity.id
_entity.type
_entity.pdbx_description
1 polymer ?
#
loop_
_entity_poly.entity_id
_entity_poly.type
_entity_poly.pdbx_seq_one_letter_code
_entity_poly.pdbx_strand_id
1 'polypeptide(L)' 'IATDYCVKATATDAAAAGFTTRVLLDLTAGVSPTTTADAVDALRAAGVEVTR' A
#
# COMPACT_ATOMS: atom_id res chain seq x y z
N ILE A 1 -3.04 9.61 0.07
CA ILE A 1 -3.90 9.45 -1.14
C ILE A 1 -3.00 9.24 -2.36
N ALA A 2 -3.32 8.39 -3.32
CA ALA A 2 -4.38 7.38 -3.26
C ALA A 2 -3.82 5.99 -2.90
N THR A 3 -4.55 5.21 -2.10
CA THR A 3 -4.16 3.87 -1.63
C THR A 3 -3.72 2.99 -2.79
N ASP A 4 -4.51 3.01 -3.86
CA ASP A 4 -4.41 2.20 -5.07
C ASP A 4 -3.45 2.72 -6.15
N TYR A 5 -2.90 3.93 -5.94
CA TYR A 5 -1.94 4.57 -6.83
C TYR A 5 -0.63 4.90 -6.10
N CYS A 6 -0.40 6.17 -5.76
CA CYS A 6 0.89 6.64 -5.25
C CYS A 6 1.27 5.97 -3.93
N VAL A 7 0.31 5.67 -3.06
CA VAL A 7 0.62 4.97 -1.79
C VAL A 7 1.15 3.57 -2.09
N LYS A 8 0.46 2.79 -2.93
CA LYS A 8 0.90 1.47 -3.37
C LYS A 8 2.30 1.53 -3.96
N ALA A 9 2.50 2.37 -4.98
CA ALA A 9 3.76 2.47 -5.69
C ALA A 9 4.92 2.84 -4.74
N THR A 10 4.76 3.90 -3.94
CA THR A 10 5.81 4.35 -3.02
C THR A 10 6.14 3.29 -1.97
N ALA A 11 5.14 2.62 -1.41
CA ALA A 11 5.39 1.61 -0.38
C ALA A 11 6.02 0.33 -0.94
N THR A 12 5.62 -0.12 -2.13
CA THR A 12 6.28 -1.26 -2.79
C THR A 12 7.73 -0.93 -3.16
N ASP A 13 7.99 0.29 -3.62
CA ASP A 13 9.36 0.75 -3.93
C ASP A 13 10.22 0.83 -2.66
N ALA A 14 9.66 1.31 -1.55
CA ALA A 14 10.37 1.37 -0.27
C ALA A 14 10.73 -0.04 0.24
N ALA A 15 9.81 -1.00 0.14
CA ALA A 15 10.07 -2.39 0.50
C ALA A 15 11.14 -3.02 -0.42
N ALA A 16 11.06 -2.78 -1.73
CA ALA A 16 12.06 -3.26 -2.70
C ALA A 16 13.45 -2.66 -2.46
N ALA A 17 13.52 -1.42 -1.96
CA ALA A 17 14.76 -0.77 -1.56
C ALA A 17 15.32 -1.27 -0.21
N GLY A 18 14.63 -2.21 0.46
CA GLY A 18 15.07 -2.81 1.73
C GLY A 18 14.64 -2.04 2.98
N PHE A 19 13.77 -1.03 2.85
CA PHE A 19 13.23 -0.32 4.01
C PHE A 19 12.11 -1.13 4.67
N THR A 20 12.10 -1.17 6.00
CA THR A 20 10.92 -1.60 6.75
C THR A 20 9.79 -0.63 6.47
N THR A 21 8.73 -1.12 5.81
CA THR A 21 7.66 -0.28 5.28
C THR A 21 6.32 -0.69 5.87
N ARG A 22 5.54 0.32 6.31
CA ARG A 22 4.18 0.15 6.83
C ARG A 22 3.23 1.16 6.20
N VAL A 23 2.04 0.71 5.82
CA VAL A 23 0.92 1.55 5.36
C VAL A 23 -0.18 1.54 6.42
N LEU A 24 -0.53 2.74 6.91
CA LEU A 24 -1.63 2.99 7.84
C LEU A 24 -2.90 3.25 7.02
N LEU A 25 -3.74 2.21 6.82
CA LEU A 25 -4.90 2.29 5.93
C LEU A 25 -5.93 3.33 6.35
N ASP A 26 -6.10 3.55 7.65
CA ASP A 26 -7.06 4.54 8.15
C ASP A 26 -6.61 5.99 7.84
N LEU A 27 -5.36 6.18 7.39
CA LEU A 27 -4.78 7.46 6.95
C LEU A 27 -4.60 7.55 5.43
N THR A 28 -5.25 6.68 4.67
CA THR A 28 -5.26 6.74 3.20
C THR A 28 -6.68 6.63 2.65
N ALA A 29 -6.84 7.03 1.39
CA ALA A 29 -8.11 6.95 0.68
C ALA A 29 -7.83 6.36 -0.70
N GLY A 30 -8.57 5.32 -1.08
CA GLY A 30 -8.50 4.73 -2.41
C GLY A 30 -9.50 5.39 -3.37
N VAL A 31 -9.27 5.24 -4.67
CA VAL A 31 -10.16 5.80 -5.71
C VAL A 31 -11.36 4.88 -5.95
N SER A 32 -11.14 3.56 -6.02
CA SER A 32 -12.20 2.56 -6.18
C SER A 32 -12.06 1.44 -5.16
N PRO A 33 -13.16 0.88 -4.62
CA PRO A 33 -13.10 -0.24 -3.69
C PRO A 33 -12.35 -1.46 -4.25
N THR A 34 -12.56 -1.79 -5.53
CA THR A 34 -11.93 -2.94 -6.18
C THR A 34 -10.42 -2.75 -6.29
N THR A 35 -9.99 -1.61 -6.84
CA THR A 35 -8.55 -1.31 -7.00
C THR A 35 -7.85 -1.11 -5.67
N THR A 36 -8.58 -0.68 -4.63
CA THR A 36 -8.06 -0.59 -3.26
C THR A 36 -7.81 -1.97 -2.66
N ALA A 37 -8.72 -2.93 -2.87
CA ALA A 37 -8.52 -4.30 -2.43
C ALA A 37 -7.29 -4.91 -3.11
N ASP A 38 -7.19 -4.79 -4.43
CA ASP A 38 -6.02 -5.27 -5.21
C ASP A 38 -4.71 -4.63 -4.73
N ALA A 39 -4.74 -3.34 -4.39
CA ALA A 39 -3.57 -2.63 -3.88
C ALA A 39 -3.14 -3.11 -2.48
N VAL A 40 -4.09 -3.41 -1.60
CA VAL A 40 -3.80 -3.97 -0.27
C VAL A 40 -3.14 -5.34 -0.39
N ASP A 41 -3.61 -6.17 -1.31
CA ASP A 41 -3.00 -7.49 -1.54
C ASP A 41 -1.61 -7.37 -2.15
N ALA A 42 -1.41 -6.45 -3.10
CA ALA A 42 -0.09 -6.17 -3.68
C ALA A 42 0.92 -5.66 -2.63
N LEU A 43 0.49 -4.78 -1.72
CA LEU A 43 1.32 -4.30 -0.60
C LEU A 43 1.78 -5.43 0.30
N ARG A 44 0.85 -6.30 0.72
CA ARG A 44 1.17 -7.47 1.55
C ARG A 44 2.11 -8.43 0.84
N ALA A 45 1.88 -8.69 -0.46
CA ALA A 45 2.75 -9.54 -1.27
C ALA A 45 4.17 -8.97 -1.42
N ALA A 46 4.32 -7.64 -1.43
CA ALA A 46 5.62 -6.96 -1.43
C ALA A 46 6.31 -6.91 -0.05
N GLY A 47 5.72 -7.52 0.99
CA GLY A 47 6.27 -7.51 2.35
C GLY A 47 6.01 -6.21 3.12
N VAL A 48 5.10 -5.36 2.64
CA VAL A 48 4.68 -4.15 3.36
C VAL A 48 3.69 -4.54 4.47
N GLU A 49 3.92 -4.04 5.68
CA GLU A 49 2.96 -4.18 6.78
C GLU A 49 1.73 -3.30 6.50
N VAL A 50 0.53 -3.87 6.56
CA VAL A 50 -0.72 -3.14 6.32
C VAL A 50 -1.58 -3.20 7.57
N THR A 51 -1.73 -2.06 8.24
CA THR A 51 -2.48 -1.91 9.50
C THR A 51 -3.61 -0.91 9.35
N ARG A 52 -4.68 -1.09 10.13
CA ARG A 52 -5.74 -0.09 10.30
C ARG A 52 -5.38 0.79 11.48
#